data_AF-A0A9P4JDG3-F1
#
_entry.id   AF-A0A9P4JDG3-F1
#
_cell.length_a   1.000
_cell.length_b   1.000
_cell.length_c   1.000
_cell.angle_alpha   90.00
_cell.angle_beta   90.00
_cell.angle_gamma   90.00
#
_symmetry.space_group_name_H-M   'P 1'
#
loop_
_entity.id
_entity.type
_entity.pdbx_description
1 polymer ?
#
loop_
_entity_poly.entity_id
_entity_poly.type
_entity_poly.pdbx_seq_one_letter_code
_entity_poly.pdbx_strand_id
1 'polypeptide(L)'
;MAISAAPFATFLIVGPTCFFLGILFGNFPYDYNVIWTTPPAVEGLIDPREPYYQILETHLKFIHASPPLISRILHIVMGTGLLGFMLKLYKMSESNMLFDGASLVLYMIGVIVYITNIVKGLRIVTEGKYGETMAQYSEGDVIGREDSLKVLAASDTILALVLVGVLILQAGQWYAQKKEAAEIEEIEKQDQEEKKTRKGKESKKKQ
;
A
#
# COMPACT_ATOMS: atom_id res chain seq x y z
N MET A 1 -9.51 12.03 -29.88
CA MET A 1 -10.26 11.43 -28.75
C MET A 1 -9.24 10.74 -27.84
N ALA A 2 -8.62 11.51 -26.94
CA ALA A 2 -7.65 10.95 -26.02
C ALA A 2 -8.42 10.23 -24.92
N ILE A 3 -8.41 8.89 -24.93
CA ILE A 3 -8.78 8.13 -23.76
C ILE A 3 -7.90 8.67 -22.63
N SER A 4 -8.51 9.32 -21.66
CA SER A 4 -7.82 9.81 -20.48
C SER A 4 -7.07 8.62 -19.88
N ALA A 5 -5.73 8.64 -19.91
CA ALA A 5 -4.92 7.56 -19.34
C ALA A 5 -4.93 7.59 -17.79
N ALA A 6 -5.45 8.67 -17.19
CA ALA A 6 -5.43 8.91 -15.74
C ALA A 6 -6.34 7.96 -14.92
N PRO A 7 -7.58 7.64 -15.34
CA PRO A 7 -8.41 6.63 -14.69
C PRO A 7 -7.77 5.23 -14.72
N PHE A 8 -7.19 4.85 -15.85
CA PHE A 8 -6.58 3.52 -16.01
C PHE A 8 -5.34 3.36 -15.13
N ALA A 9 -4.45 4.35 -15.12
CA ALA A 9 -3.25 4.29 -14.29
C ALA A 9 -3.59 4.29 -12.78
N THR A 10 -4.62 5.03 -12.36
CA THR A 10 -5.13 4.96 -10.97
C THR A 10 -5.63 3.57 -10.62
N PHE A 11 -6.36 2.91 -11.52
CA PHE A 11 -6.83 1.53 -11.30
C PHE A 11 -5.65 0.55 -11.14
N LEU A 12 -4.60 0.70 -11.93
CA LEU A 12 -3.38 -0.10 -11.82
C LEU A 12 -2.62 0.12 -10.50
N ILE A 13 -2.89 1.19 -9.76
CA ILE A 13 -2.33 1.43 -8.42
C ILE A 13 -3.25 0.86 -7.34
N VAL A 14 -4.52 1.24 -7.38
CA VAL A 14 -5.52 0.88 -6.35
C VAL A 14 -5.75 -0.62 -6.31
N GLY A 15 -5.90 -1.30 -7.45
CA GLY A 15 -6.16 -2.73 -7.52
C GLY A 15 -5.08 -3.56 -6.80
N PRO A 16 -3.80 -3.44 -7.19
CA PRO A 16 -2.69 -4.07 -6.49
C PRO A 16 -2.56 -3.72 -5.02
N THR A 17 -2.80 -2.45 -4.65
CA THR A 17 -2.73 -2.00 -3.25
C THR A 17 -3.79 -2.69 -2.40
N CYS A 18 -5.04 -2.78 -2.89
CA CYS A 18 -6.12 -3.50 -2.23
C CYS A 18 -5.86 -5.01 -2.16
N PHE A 19 -5.31 -5.62 -3.22
CA PHE A 19 -4.94 -7.04 -3.22
C PHE A 19 -3.92 -7.35 -2.13
N PHE A 20 -2.86 -6.53 -2.02
CA PHE A 20 -1.83 -6.74 -1.02
C PHE A 20 -2.37 -6.48 0.40
N LEU A 21 -3.20 -5.44 0.60
CA LEU A 21 -3.91 -5.24 1.86
C LEU A 21 -4.81 -6.44 2.23
N GLY A 22 -5.45 -7.08 1.25
CA GLY A 22 -6.22 -8.30 1.46
C GLY A 22 -5.38 -9.46 1.99
N ILE A 23 -4.16 -9.62 1.51
CA ILE A 23 -3.20 -10.62 2.04
C ILE A 23 -2.84 -10.29 3.48
N LEU A 24 -2.50 -9.03 3.78
CA LEU A 24 -2.14 -8.60 5.13
C LEU A 24 -3.30 -8.77 6.11
N PHE A 25 -4.53 -8.47 5.67
CA PHE A 25 -5.73 -8.75 6.45
C PHE A 25 -5.91 -10.26 6.72
N GLY A 26 -5.56 -11.12 5.76
CA GLY A 26 -5.53 -12.57 5.95
C GLY A 26 -4.49 -13.05 6.97
N ASN A 27 -3.36 -12.33 7.10
CA ASN A 27 -2.33 -12.60 8.11
C ASN A 27 -2.70 -12.07 9.50
N PHE A 28 -3.57 -11.05 9.59
CA PHE A 28 -3.89 -10.35 10.84
C PHE A 28 -4.33 -11.26 12.00
N PRO A 29 -5.15 -12.32 11.82
CA PRO A 29 -5.52 -13.22 12.92
C PRO A 29 -4.31 -13.93 13.57
N TYR A 30 -3.25 -14.17 12.80
CA TYR A 30 -2.02 -14.81 13.29
C TYR A 30 -1.15 -13.83 14.08
N ASP A 31 -1.14 -12.56 13.68
CA ASP A 31 -0.37 -11.49 14.31
C ASP A 31 -1.04 -10.93 15.58
N TYR A 32 -2.38 -10.99 15.64
CA TYR A 32 -3.17 -10.27 16.64
C TYR A 32 -2.72 -10.56 18.09
N ASN A 33 -2.66 -11.84 18.47
CA ASN A 33 -2.28 -12.23 19.83
C ASN A 33 -0.77 -12.16 20.09
N VAL A 34 0.02 -11.92 19.04
CA VAL A 34 1.47 -11.76 19.14
C VAL A 34 1.83 -10.31 19.51
N ILE A 35 1.11 -9.31 18.97
CA ILE A 35 1.48 -7.88 19.15
C ILE A 35 0.38 -6.99 19.76
N TRP A 36 -0.90 -7.36 19.71
CA TRP A 36 -2.01 -6.47 20.11
C TRP A 36 -2.64 -6.82 21.46
N THR A 37 -2.47 -8.05 21.94
CA THR A 37 -3.07 -8.50 23.20
C THR A 37 -2.06 -9.23 24.07
N THR A 38 -2.42 -9.35 25.35
CA THR A 38 -1.76 -10.25 26.29
C THR A 38 -2.80 -11.32 26.65
N PRO A 39 -2.66 -12.56 26.15
CA PRO A 39 -3.55 -13.65 26.51
C PRO A 39 -3.55 -13.91 28.03
N PRO A 40 -4.63 -14.47 28.60
CA PRO A 40 -4.66 -14.87 30.00
C PRO A 40 -3.50 -15.81 30.33
N ALA A 41 -2.97 -15.70 31.55
CA ALA A 41 -1.93 -16.60 32.00
C ALA A 41 -2.41 -18.06 31.93
N VAL A 42 -1.58 -18.91 31.34
CA VAL A 42 -1.82 -20.36 31.23
C VAL A 42 -0.89 -21.06 32.21
N GLU A 43 -1.45 -21.94 33.03
CA GLU A 43 -0.68 -22.70 34.02
C GLU A 43 0.42 -23.53 33.33
N GLY A 44 1.66 -23.37 33.78
CA GLY A 44 2.83 -24.10 33.24
C GLY A 44 3.56 -23.42 32.07
N LEU A 45 3.12 -22.26 31.57
CA LEU A 45 3.84 -21.49 30.56
C LEU A 45 4.50 -20.24 31.15
N ILE A 46 5.71 -19.92 30.66
CA ILE A 46 6.46 -18.71 31.05
C ILE A 46 5.89 -17.47 30.34
N ASP A 47 5.64 -17.55 29.02
CA ASP A 47 4.93 -16.53 28.25
C ASP A 47 3.54 -17.06 27.82
N PRO A 48 2.43 -16.40 28.21
CA PRO A 48 1.08 -16.71 27.73
C PRO A 48 0.92 -16.66 26.20
N ARG A 49 1.84 -16.01 25.48
CA ARG A 49 1.84 -15.89 24.02
C ARG A 49 2.42 -17.11 23.29
N GLU A 50 3.09 -18.03 23.98
CA GLU A 50 3.78 -19.16 23.35
C GLU A 50 2.94 -19.96 22.33
N PRO A 51 1.67 -20.31 22.62
CA PRO A 51 0.83 -21.01 21.64
C PRO A 51 0.61 -20.19 20.36
N TYR A 52 0.54 -18.86 20.48
CA TYR A 52 0.33 -17.97 19.34
C TYR A 52 1.61 -17.76 18.53
N TYR A 53 2.79 -17.70 19.17
CA TYR A 53 4.06 -17.75 18.44
C TYR A 53 4.17 -19.04 17.62
N GLN A 54 3.76 -20.18 18.18
CA GLN A 54 3.80 -21.46 17.48
C GLN A 54 2.83 -21.51 16.29
N ILE A 55 1.62 -20.97 16.44
CA ILE A 55 0.64 -20.86 15.36
C ILE A 55 1.18 -19.96 14.23
N LEU A 56 1.71 -18.77 14.58
CA LEU A 56 2.30 -17.84 13.61
C LEU A 56 3.48 -18.47 12.89
N GLU A 57 4.41 -19.09 13.63
CA GLU A 57 5.59 -19.73 13.04
C GLU A 57 5.22 -20.86 12.08
N THR A 58 4.22 -21.69 12.44
CA THR A 58 3.71 -22.76 11.59
C THR A 58 3.11 -22.20 10.30
N HIS A 59 2.33 -21.13 10.41
CA HIS A 59 1.75 -20.41 9.26
C HIS A 59 2.83 -19.84 8.34
N LEU A 60 3.83 -19.16 8.89
CA LEU A 60 4.95 -18.58 8.13
C LEU A 60 5.77 -19.65 7.41
N LYS A 61 6.05 -20.78 8.07
CA LYS A 61 6.71 -21.94 7.45
C LYS A 61 5.87 -22.52 6.32
N PHE A 62 4.56 -22.62 6.50
CA PHE A 62 3.64 -23.07 5.45
C PHE A 62 3.65 -22.13 4.23
N ILE A 63 3.61 -20.82 4.45
CA ILE A 63 3.71 -19.81 3.38
C ILE A 63 5.05 -19.95 2.65
N HIS A 64 6.17 -20.05 3.37
CA HIS A 64 7.49 -20.13 2.74
C HIS A 64 7.70 -21.45 1.97
N ALA A 65 7.11 -22.55 2.43
CA ALA A 65 7.12 -23.84 1.75
C ALA A 65 6.15 -23.92 0.57
N SER A 66 5.26 -22.94 0.41
CA SER A 66 4.27 -22.94 -0.65
C SER A 66 4.90 -22.85 -2.06
N PRO A 67 4.21 -23.32 -3.11
CA PRO A 67 4.76 -23.27 -4.46
C PRO A 67 5.18 -21.86 -4.87
N PRO A 68 6.31 -21.69 -5.60
CA PRO A 68 6.86 -20.38 -5.95
C PRO A 68 5.92 -19.54 -6.82
N LEU A 69 4.86 -20.14 -7.35
CA LEU A 69 3.80 -19.43 -8.05
C LEU A 69 3.15 -18.35 -7.18
N ILE A 70 2.92 -18.61 -5.88
CA ILE A 70 2.23 -17.66 -4.97
C ILE A 70 3.05 -16.38 -4.81
N SER A 71 4.35 -16.51 -4.52
CA SER A 71 5.22 -15.34 -4.39
C SER A 71 5.37 -14.60 -5.73
N ARG A 72 5.44 -15.30 -6.87
CA ARG A 72 5.47 -14.67 -8.20
C ARG A 72 4.23 -13.84 -8.50
N ILE A 73 3.04 -14.34 -8.15
CA ILE A 73 1.79 -13.57 -8.31
C ILE A 73 1.87 -12.27 -7.52
N LEU A 74 2.31 -12.33 -6.25
CA LEU A 74 2.47 -11.13 -5.42
C LEU A 74 3.45 -10.12 -6.04
N HIS A 75 4.61 -10.59 -6.54
CA HIS A 75 5.58 -9.72 -7.22
C HIS A 75 5.02 -9.10 -8.51
N ILE A 76 4.23 -9.82 -9.31
CA ILE A 76 3.57 -9.29 -10.51
C ILE A 76 2.55 -8.21 -10.12
N VAL A 77 1.78 -8.45 -9.07
CA VAL A 77 0.82 -7.48 -8.55
C VAL A 77 1.55 -6.22 -8.08
N MET A 78 2.64 -6.36 -7.31
CA MET A 78 3.45 -5.22 -6.89
C MET A 78 4.08 -4.46 -8.07
N GLY A 79 4.59 -5.20 -9.07
CA GLY A 79 5.12 -4.62 -10.29
C GLY A 79 4.07 -3.85 -11.10
N THR A 80 2.82 -4.34 -11.11
CA THR A 80 1.68 -3.67 -11.74
C THR A 80 1.35 -2.34 -11.04
N GLY A 81 1.39 -2.33 -9.70
CA GLY A 81 1.23 -1.11 -8.91
C GLY A 81 2.29 -0.07 -9.24
N LEU A 82 3.56 -0.49 -9.30
CA LEU A 82 4.68 0.37 -9.69
C LEU A 82 4.54 0.90 -11.12
N LEU A 83 4.10 0.06 -12.06
CA LEU A 83 3.83 0.47 -13.44
C LEU A 83 2.74 1.56 -13.49
N GLY A 84 1.69 1.44 -12.67
CA GLY A 84 0.65 2.46 -12.55
C GLY A 84 1.21 3.83 -12.16
N PHE A 85 2.12 3.88 -11.19
CA PHE A 85 2.83 5.12 -10.83
C PHE A 85 3.69 5.66 -11.96
N MET A 86 4.45 4.81 -12.65
CA MET A 86 5.28 5.24 -13.78
C MET A 86 4.45 5.84 -14.92
N LEU A 87 3.28 5.24 -15.22
CA LEU A 87 2.35 5.77 -16.23
C LEU A 87 1.78 7.14 -15.83
N LYS A 88 1.50 7.37 -14.54
CA LYS A 88 1.04 8.67 -14.04
C LYS A 88 2.13 9.74 -14.09
N LEU A 89 3.36 9.39 -13.69
CA LEU A 89 4.49 10.32 -13.67
C LEU A 89 4.90 10.82 -15.06
N TYR A 90 4.59 10.07 -16.13
CA TYR A 90 4.88 10.49 -17.51
C TYR A 90 4.09 11.73 -17.94
N LYS A 91 2.91 12.00 -17.34
CA LYS A 91 2.09 13.18 -17.66
C LYS A 91 1.91 14.05 -16.42
N MET A 92 2.92 14.88 -16.17
CA MET A 92 3.05 15.69 -14.96
C MET A 92 2.17 16.96 -15.03
N SER A 93 1.15 17.08 -14.17
CA SER A 93 0.61 18.37 -13.73
C SER A 93 1.08 18.62 -12.30
N GLU A 94 1.24 19.88 -11.87
CA GLU A 94 1.83 20.19 -10.56
C GLU A 94 1.05 19.59 -9.38
N SER A 95 -0.28 19.61 -9.42
CA SER A 95 -1.15 19.00 -8.41
C SER A 95 -0.99 17.47 -8.36
N ASN A 96 -0.87 16.82 -9.53
CA ASN A 96 -0.61 15.37 -9.59
C ASN A 96 0.74 15.02 -8.99
N MET A 97 1.75 15.87 -9.12
CA MET A 97 3.11 15.56 -8.68
C MET A 97 3.20 15.36 -7.16
N LEU A 98 2.47 16.14 -6.36
CA LEU A 98 2.51 16.00 -4.90
C LEU A 98 1.81 14.72 -4.43
N PHE A 99 0.59 14.45 -4.92
CA PHE A 99 -0.16 13.26 -4.51
C PHE A 99 0.44 11.96 -5.07
N ASP A 100 0.80 11.93 -6.36
CA ASP A 100 1.39 10.74 -6.97
C ASP A 100 2.83 10.52 -6.50
N GLY A 101 3.61 11.59 -6.30
CA GLY A 101 4.97 11.51 -5.75
C GLY A 101 4.99 10.96 -4.32
N ALA A 102 4.16 11.52 -3.43
CA ALA A 102 4.03 11.02 -2.06
C ALA A 102 3.51 9.56 -2.01
N SER A 103 2.53 9.23 -2.86
CA SER A 103 2.01 7.87 -2.97
C SER A 103 3.08 6.89 -3.44
N LEU A 104 3.91 7.29 -4.41
CA LEU A 104 5.02 6.45 -4.90
C LEU A 104 6.06 6.23 -3.79
N VAL A 105 6.43 7.26 -3.03
CA VAL A 105 7.38 7.11 -1.92
C VAL A 105 6.85 6.13 -0.88
N LEU A 106 5.58 6.27 -0.46
CA LEU A 106 4.94 5.32 0.44
C LEU A 106 4.94 3.90 -0.15
N TYR A 107 4.57 3.77 -1.42
CA TYR A 107 4.57 2.47 -2.09
C TYR A 107 5.97 1.82 -2.09
N MET A 108 7.01 2.61 -2.37
CA MET A 108 8.39 2.14 -2.35
C MET A 108 8.86 1.75 -0.95
N ILE A 109 8.46 2.48 0.10
CA ILE A 109 8.70 2.08 1.49
C ILE A 109 8.07 0.71 1.75
N GLY A 110 6.83 0.50 1.29
CA GLY A 110 6.18 -0.81 1.39
C GLY A 110 6.96 -1.91 0.68
N VAL A 111 7.39 -1.69 -0.56
CA VAL A 111 8.21 -2.67 -1.30
C VAL A 111 9.53 -2.98 -0.57
N ILE A 112 10.20 -1.96 -0.02
CA ILE A 112 11.44 -2.15 0.75
C ILE A 112 11.17 -3.00 1.98
N VAL A 113 10.18 -2.65 2.81
CA VAL A 113 9.82 -3.41 4.03
C VAL A 113 9.45 -4.85 3.69
N TYR A 114 8.70 -5.07 2.61
CA TYR A 114 8.40 -6.43 2.13
C TYR A 114 9.68 -7.23 1.83
N ILE A 115 10.61 -6.66 1.08
CA ILE A 115 11.86 -7.35 0.73
C ILE A 115 12.76 -7.55 1.95
N THR A 116 12.96 -6.52 2.77
CA THR A 116 13.96 -6.52 3.84
C THR A 116 13.48 -7.25 5.09
N ASN A 117 12.17 -7.23 5.36
CA ASN A 117 11.62 -7.76 6.60
C ASN A 117 10.85 -9.05 6.33
N ILE A 118 9.89 -9.04 5.40
CA ILE A 118 9.02 -10.22 5.17
C ILE A 118 9.78 -11.33 4.45
N VAL A 119 10.37 -11.06 3.28
CA VAL A 119 11.08 -12.10 2.51
C VAL A 119 12.27 -12.66 3.28
N LYS A 120 13.07 -11.81 3.94
CA LYS A 120 14.19 -12.28 4.76
C LYS A 120 13.72 -13.00 6.03
N GLY A 121 12.70 -12.48 6.71
CA GLY A 121 12.19 -13.09 7.93
C GLY A 121 11.56 -14.47 7.69
N LEU A 122 10.86 -14.67 6.56
CA LEU A 122 10.35 -15.99 6.16
C LEU A 122 11.47 -17.03 6.00
N ARG A 123 12.62 -16.64 5.44
CA ARG A 123 13.79 -17.53 5.32
C ARG A 123 14.34 -17.91 6.68
N ILE A 124 14.50 -16.93 7.58
CA ILE A 124 15.03 -17.15 8.93
C ILE A 124 14.11 -18.06 9.75
N VAL A 125 12.80 -17.80 9.72
CA VAL A 125 11.80 -18.63 10.39
C VAL A 125 11.82 -20.07 9.86
N THR A 126 12.01 -20.26 8.55
CA THR A 126 12.08 -21.59 7.95
C THR A 126 13.37 -22.32 8.32
N GLU A 127 14.51 -21.62 8.33
CA GLU A 127 15.80 -22.19 8.71
C GLU A 127 15.94 -22.43 10.22
N GLY A 128 15.08 -21.82 11.04
CA GLY A 128 15.14 -21.91 12.50
C GLY A 128 16.35 -21.21 13.11
N LYS A 129 17.08 -20.39 12.33
CA LYS A 129 18.31 -19.68 12.74
C LYS A 129 17.99 -18.32 13.35
N TYR A 130 17.21 -18.32 14.41
CA TYR A 130 16.94 -17.12 15.20
C TYR A 130 18.25 -16.62 15.86
N GLY A 131 18.52 -15.32 15.82
CA GLY A 131 19.70 -14.71 16.46
C GLY A 131 20.96 -14.52 15.60
N GLU A 132 21.24 -15.36 14.59
CA GLU A 132 22.46 -15.21 13.76
C GLU A 132 22.34 -14.16 12.65
N THR A 133 21.14 -13.92 12.14
CA THR A 133 20.94 -13.14 10.89
C THR A 133 20.06 -11.89 11.06
N MET A 134 19.34 -11.75 12.19
CA MET A 134 18.52 -10.56 12.51
C MET A 134 19.27 -9.52 13.37
N ALA A 135 20.45 -9.86 13.89
CA ALA A 135 21.36 -8.94 14.58
C ALA A 135 21.77 -7.70 13.74
N GLN A 136 21.47 -7.71 12.44
CA GLN A 136 21.70 -6.58 11.55
C GLN A 136 20.68 -5.42 11.73
N TYR A 137 19.58 -5.63 12.47
CA TYR A 137 18.52 -4.62 12.67
C TYR A 137 18.41 -4.10 14.11
N SER A 138 19.17 -4.67 15.06
CA SER A 138 19.23 -4.25 16.46
C SER A 138 20.70 -4.24 16.86
N GLU A 139 21.27 -3.05 17.07
CA GLU A 139 22.56 -2.93 17.75
C GLU A 139 22.41 -3.48 19.18
N GLY A 140 22.84 -4.72 19.40
CA GLY A 140 23.26 -5.19 20.72
C GLY A 140 22.50 -6.36 21.35
N ASP A 141 21.34 -6.79 20.84
CA ASP A 141 20.60 -7.93 21.41
C ASP A 141 20.54 -9.12 20.45
N VAL A 142 20.86 -10.31 20.97
CA VAL A 142 20.63 -11.57 20.27
C VAL A 142 19.11 -11.75 20.16
N ILE A 143 18.54 -11.35 19.02
CA ILE A 143 17.09 -11.41 18.79
C ILE A 143 16.63 -12.87 18.88
N GLY A 144 15.87 -13.18 19.93
CA GLY A 144 15.26 -14.49 20.14
C GLY A 144 14.20 -14.83 19.09
N ARG A 145 13.72 -16.07 19.14
CA ARG A 145 12.61 -16.54 18.29
C ARG A 145 11.39 -15.63 18.39
N GLU A 146 10.97 -15.33 19.61
CA GLU A 146 9.77 -14.54 19.90
C GLU A 146 9.88 -13.13 19.32
N ASP A 147 11.03 -12.47 19.51
CA ASP A 147 11.24 -11.12 19.00
C ASP A 147 11.32 -11.07 17.48
N SER A 148 11.90 -12.10 16.85
CA SER A 148 11.88 -12.25 15.39
C SER A 148 10.45 -12.37 14.85
N LEU A 149 9.59 -13.13 15.55
CA LEU A 149 8.18 -13.29 15.19
C LEU A 149 7.38 -11.99 15.42
N LYS A 150 7.62 -11.27 16.51
CA LYS A 150 7.03 -9.94 16.76
C LYS A 150 7.42 -8.93 15.69
N VAL A 151 8.69 -8.91 15.26
CA VAL A 151 9.19 -8.01 14.20
C VAL A 151 8.51 -8.30 12.87
N LEU A 152 8.27 -9.57 12.54
CA LEU A 152 7.51 -9.97 11.36
C LEU A 152 6.05 -9.50 11.42
N ALA A 153 5.36 -9.78 12.52
CA ALA A 153 3.98 -9.33 12.75
C ALA A 153 3.84 -7.79 12.72
N ALA A 154 4.82 -7.08 13.30
CA ALA A 154 4.88 -5.62 13.24
C ALA A 154 5.14 -5.11 11.82
N SER A 155 5.94 -5.83 11.02
CA SER A 155 6.22 -5.47 9.62
C SER A 155 4.97 -5.57 8.74
N ASP A 156 4.11 -6.57 8.94
CA ASP A 156 2.82 -6.69 8.27
C ASP A 156 1.88 -5.51 8.62
N THR A 157 1.89 -5.07 9.89
CA THR A 157 1.15 -3.88 10.34
C THR A 157 1.68 -2.59 9.70
N ILE A 158 3.01 -2.40 9.66
CA ILE A 158 3.64 -1.23 9.02
C ILE A 158 3.30 -1.19 7.53
N LEU A 159 3.37 -2.34 6.84
CA LEU A 159 2.97 -2.48 5.45
C LEU A 159 1.51 -2.06 5.24
N ALA A 160 0.60 -2.54 6.11
CA ALA A 160 -0.82 -2.20 6.01
C ALA A 160 -1.05 -0.68 6.14
N LEU A 161 -0.40 -0.03 7.12
CA LEU A 161 -0.52 1.41 7.33
C LEU A 161 -0.01 2.21 6.13
N VAL A 162 1.14 1.83 5.58
CA VAL A 162 1.74 2.50 4.42
C VAL A 162 0.86 2.34 3.18
N LEU A 163 0.33 1.14 2.92
CA LEU A 163 -0.57 0.89 1.78
C LEU A 163 -1.94 1.58 1.94
N VAL A 164 -2.49 1.66 3.15
CA VAL A 164 -3.67 2.49 3.43
C VAL A 164 -3.36 3.97 3.15
N GLY A 165 -2.17 4.44 3.52
CA GLY A 165 -1.69 5.78 3.16
C GLY A 165 -1.70 6.03 1.65
N VAL A 166 -1.26 5.05 0.85
CA VAL A 166 -1.37 5.11 -0.62
C VAL A 166 -2.83 5.26 -1.06
N LEU A 167 -3.75 4.45 -0.54
CA LEU A 167 -5.17 4.54 -0.91
C LEU A 167 -5.78 5.90 -0.55
N ILE A 168 -5.45 6.44 0.62
CA ILE A 168 -5.93 7.75 1.07
C ILE A 168 -5.45 8.85 0.11
N LEU A 169 -4.17 8.83 -0.27
CA LEU A 169 -3.61 9.81 -1.20
C LEU A 169 -4.21 9.69 -2.60
N GLN A 170 -4.42 8.46 -3.09
CA GLN A 170 -5.06 8.23 -4.39
C GLN A 170 -6.54 8.68 -4.39
N ALA A 171 -7.26 8.48 -3.29
CA ALA A 171 -8.61 9.01 -3.10
C ALA A 171 -8.63 10.54 -3.01
N GLY A 172 -7.66 11.13 -2.31
CA GLY A 172 -7.47 12.58 -2.22
C GLY A 172 -7.22 13.21 -3.58
N GLN A 173 -6.35 12.60 -4.40
CA GLN A 173 -6.10 13.04 -5.77
C GLN A 173 -7.37 12.96 -6.62
N TRP A 174 -8.12 11.85 -6.54
CA TRP A 174 -9.38 11.72 -7.26
C TRP A 174 -10.39 12.82 -6.89
N TYR A 175 -10.50 13.13 -5.59
CA TYR A 175 -11.36 14.21 -5.11
C TYR A 175 -10.90 15.59 -5.62
N ALA A 176 -9.59 15.87 -5.56
CA ALA A 176 -9.02 17.12 -6.06
C ALA A 176 -9.27 17.28 -7.57
N GLN A 177 -9.00 16.25 -8.36
CA GLN A 177 -9.25 16.25 -9.81
C GLN A 177 -10.73 16.44 -10.15
N LYS A 178 -11.63 15.82 -9.38
CA LYS A 178 -13.08 15.98 -9.58
C LYS A 178 -13.53 17.40 -9.30
N LYS A 179 -12.98 18.04 -8.27
CA LYS A 179 -13.27 19.44 -7.93
C LYS A 179 -12.74 20.40 -9.00
N GLU A 180 -11.47 20.23 -9.41
CA GLU A 180 -10.87 21.02 -10.49
C GLU A 180 -11.67 20.90 -11.80
N ALA A 181 -12.12 19.70 -12.16
CA ALA A 181 -12.93 19.49 -13.35
C ALA A 181 -14.30 20.21 -13.30
N ALA A 182 -14.94 20.23 -12.12
CA ALA A 182 -16.21 20.94 -11.92
C ALA A 182 -16.03 22.46 -12.03
N GLU A 183 -14.96 23.02 -11.46
CA GLU A 183 -14.64 24.45 -11.55
C GLU A 183 -14.36 24.88 -13.01
N ILE A 184 -13.64 24.06 -13.78
CA ILE A 184 -13.40 24.32 -15.21
C ILE A 184 -14.71 24.29 -16.01
N GLU A 185 -15.61 23.35 -15.74
CA GLU A 185 -16.90 23.27 -16.43
C GLU A 185 -17.79 24.49 -16.15
N GLU A 186 -17.77 25.01 -14.92
CA GLU A 186 -18.49 26.24 -14.57
C GLU A 186 -17.92 27.47 -15.30
N ILE A 187 -16.59 27.60 -15.37
CA ILE A 187 -15.93 28.68 -16.11
C ILE A 187 -16.25 28.58 -17.60
N GLU A 188 -16.19 27.38 -18.19
CA GLU A 188 -16.52 27.18 -19.61
C GLU A 188 -17.99 27.52 -19.92
N LYS A 189 -18.93 27.21 -19.02
CA LYS A 189 -20.34 27.59 -19.15
C LYS A 189 -20.51 29.11 -19.12
N GLN A 190 -19.88 29.79 -18.16
CA GLN A 190 -19.91 31.25 -18.07
C GLN A 190 -19.34 31.92 -19.32
N ASP A 191 -18.19 31.44 -19.81
CA ASP A 191 -17.57 31.93 -21.05
C ASP A 191 -18.46 31.74 -22.28
N GLN A 192 -19.18 30.62 -22.37
CA GLN A 192 -20.13 30.36 -23.45
C GLN A 192 -21.36 31.27 -23.38
N GLU A 193 -21.89 31.53 -22.18
CA GLU A 193 -23.01 32.44 -21.96
C GLU A 193 -22.63 33.89 -22.28
N GLU A 194 -21.43 34.33 -21.88
CA GLU A 194 -20.89 35.64 -22.25
C GLU A 194 -20.73 35.79 -23.76
N LYS A 195 -20.14 34.79 -24.44
CA LYS A 195 -19.97 34.80 -25.90
C LYS A 195 -21.31 34.85 -26.64
N LYS A 196 -22.34 34.12 -26.17
CA LYS A 196 -23.70 34.19 -26.72
C LYS A 196 -24.33 35.57 -26.53
N THR A 197 -24.16 36.17 -25.35
CA THR A 197 -24.69 37.49 -25.02
C THR A 197 -24.03 38.60 -25.85
N ARG A 198 -22.71 38.55 -26.07
CA ARG A 198 -21.97 39.50 -26.91
C ARG A 198 -22.41 39.42 -28.38
N LYS A 199 -22.52 38.21 -28.95
CA LYS A 199 -23.00 38.00 -30.33
C LYS A 199 -24.45 38.49 -30.54
N GLY A 200 -25.32 38.30 -29.54
CA GLY A 200 -26.69 38.81 -29.58
C GLY A 200 -26.77 40.35 -29.59
N LYS A 201 -25.89 41.02 -28.83
CA LYS A 201 -25.80 42.49 -28.80
C LYS A 201 -25.25 43.08 -30.10
N GLU A 202 -24.25 42.44 -30.72
CA GLU A 202 -23.72 42.88 -32.02
C GLU A 202 -24.75 42.74 -33.16
N SER A 203 -25.56 41.68 -33.14
CA SER A 203 -26.60 41.45 -34.15
C SER A 203 -27.73 42.48 -34.08
N LYS A 204 -28.09 42.93 -32.87
CA LYS A 204 -29.09 44.02 -32.67
C LYS A 204 -28.60 45.41 -33.04
N LYS A 205 -27.28 45.63 -33.15
CA LYS A 205 -26.69 46.95 -33.45
C LYS A 205 -26.53 47.20 -34.96
N LYS A 206 -26.71 46.17 -35.80
CA LYS A 206 -26.61 46.20 -37.26
C LYS A 206 -27.96 46.28 -37.97
N GLN A 207 -29.06 46.35 -37.22
CA GLN A 207 -30.44 46.46 -37.70
C GLN A 207 -30.98 47.84 -37.34
#